data_AF-A0A453NE55-F1
#
_entry.id   AF-A0A453NE55-F1
#
_cell.length_a   1.000
_cell.length_b   1.000
_cell.length_c   1.000
_cell.angle_alpha   90.00
_cell.angle_beta   90.00
_cell.angle_gamma   90.00
#
_symmetry.space_group_name_H-M   'P 1'
#
loop_
_entity.id
_entity.type
_entity.pdbx_description
1 polymer ?
#
loop_
_entity_poly.entity_id
_entity_poly.type
_entity_poly.pdbx_seq_one_letter_code
_entity_poly.pdbx_strand_id
1 'polypeptide(L)'
;TALASMASTAAAAAAPVVMVTNDDGIDAPGLRFLVDQLVAQGRYRVLVCAPDTDRSGVSHCITWRSALRCKRVNINGATAFGVSGTPADCASLGISGKLFDGLVPDLVLSGINIGNNCGLHVVYSGTVAGAREAFIYGIPALSMSYNWVAGQSSVNDLKVAAEVCIPLINAVMVEIKSGTYPKGSFLNIDVPSDAAHHKGYKITKQGKYMARIGWEQTVYQKPSVESYQTASMDIDGEKDRDIDTSSANDLLFKRVRIS
;
A
#
# COMPACT_ATOMS: atom_id res chain seq x y z
N THR A 1 -28.43 -49.24 -17.64
CA THR A 1 -28.56 -47.85 -18.13
C THR A 1 -28.73 -46.86 -16.98
N ALA A 2 -27.86 -46.95 -15.96
CA ALA A 2 -27.86 -46.04 -14.83
C ALA A 2 -26.41 -45.58 -14.63
N LEU A 3 -26.00 -44.56 -15.38
CA LEU A 3 -24.68 -43.91 -15.26
C LEU A 3 -24.67 -42.62 -16.12
N ALA A 4 -25.64 -41.73 -15.90
CA ALA A 4 -25.63 -40.38 -16.46
C ALA A 4 -26.66 -39.49 -15.76
N SER A 5 -26.44 -39.11 -14.51
CA SER A 5 -27.16 -37.97 -13.90
C SER A 5 -26.56 -37.51 -12.55
N MET A 6 -25.24 -37.47 -12.42
CA MET A 6 -24.58 -36.74 -11.32
C MET A 6 -23.49 -35.81 -11.86
N ALA A 7 -23.77 -35.15 -12.99
CA ALA A 7 -23.06 -33.93 -13.36
C ALA A 7 -23.60 -32.80 -12.47
N SER A 8 -23.13 -32.77 -11.22
CA SER A 8 -23.20 -31.60 -10.37
C SER A 8 -22.48 -30.47 -11.09
N THR A 9 -23.24 -29.57 -11.71
CA THR A 9 -22.80 -28.24 -12.08
C THR A 9 -22.46 -27.47 -10.82
N ALA A 10 -21.28 -27.73 -10.26
CA ALA A 10 -20.59 -26.72 -9.47
C ALA A 10 -20.28 -25.60 -10.45
N ALA A 11 -21.11 -24.56 -10.46
CA ALA A 11 -20.75 -23.29 -11.06
C ALA A 11 -19.33 -22.98 -10.60
N ALA A 12 -18.38 -22.86 -11.53
CA ALA A 12 -17.00 -22.55 -11.18
C ALA A 12 -17.02 -21.31 -10.27
N ALA A 13 -16.69 -21.49 -8.99
CA ALA A 13 -16.77 -20.42 -8.01
C ALA A 13 -15.93 -19.25 -8.55
N ALA A 14 -16.53 -18.06 -8.61
CA ALA A 14 -15.86 -16.88 -9.15
C ALA A 14 -14.49 -16.70 -8.47
N ALA A 15 -13.47 -16.38 -9.27
CA ALA A 15 -12.12 -16.17 -8.75
C ALA A 15 -12.14 -15.07 -7.66
N PRO A 16 -11.44 -15.26 -6.52
CA PRO A 16 -11.38 -14.26 -5.47
C PRO A 16 -10.83 -12.95 -5.98
N VAL A 17 -11.40 -11.86 -5.51
CA VAL A 17 -11.04 -10.50 -5.90
C VAL A 17 -10.03 -9.97 -4.89
N VAL A 18 -8.83 -9.65 -5.36
CA VAL A 18 -7.78 -9.02 -4.55
C VAL A 18 -7.56 -7.63 -5.10
N MET A 19 -7.66 -6.62 -4.24
CA MET A 19 -7.36 -5.24 -4.60
C MET A 19 -6.01 -4.81 -4.02
N VAL A 20 -5.22 -4.11 -4.82
CA VAL A 20 -3.93 -3.54 -4.43
C VAL A 20 -3.98 -2.02 -4.43
N THR A 21 -3.41 -1.41 -3.39
CA THR A 21 -3.13 0.02 -3.22
C THR A 21 -1.71 0.21 -2.65
N ASN A 22 -1.24 1.44 -2.51
CA ASN A 22 -0.02 1.80 -1.78
C ASN A 22 -0.01 3.31 -1.47
N ASP A 23 1.10 3.81 -0.92
CA ASP A 23 1.42 5.24 -0.80
C ASP A 23 2.52 5.73 -1.74
N ASP A 24 3.38 4.87 -2.28
CA ASP A 24 4.43 5.31 -3.24
C ASP A 24 3.87 5.69 -4.63
N GLY A 25 2.60 5.37 -4.91
CA GLY A 25 1.92 5.63 -6.17
C GLY A 25 1.84 4.44 -7.13
N ILE A 26 0.97 4.54 -8.14
CA ILE A 26 0.58 3.43 -9.02
C ILE A 26 1.72 2.90 -9.91
N ASP A 27 2.72 3.71 -10.20
CA ASP A 27 3.88 3.32 -11.00
C ASP A 27 5.06 2.83 -10.15
N ALA A 28 4.91 2.82 -8.82
CA ALA A 28 5.98 2.41 -7.92
C ALA A 28 6.33 0.91 -8.08
N PRO A 29 7.63 0.56 -8.06
CA PRO A 29 8.08 -0.80 -8.31
C PRO A 29 7.49 -1.81 -7.32
N GLY A 30 7.36 -1.46 -6.04
CA GLY A 30 6.81 -2.34 -5.02
C GLY A 30 5.35 -2.75 -5.28
N LEU A 31 4.51 -1.82 -5.73
CA LEU A 31 3.13 -2.13 -6.14
C LEU A 31 3.13 -2.98 -7.41
N ARG A 32 3.94 -2.62 -8.41
CA ARG A 32 4.00 -3.35 -9.70
C ARG A 32 4.43 -4.80 -9.50
N PHE A 33 5.46 -5.05 -8.71
CA PHE A 33 5.89 -6.41 -8.42
C PHE A 33 4.84 -7.20 -7.64
N LEU A 34 4.16 -6.58 -6.67
CA LEU A 34 3.07 -7.26 -5.96
C LEU A 34 1.94 -7.65 -6.91
N VAL A 35 1.53 -6.76 -7.80
CA VAL A 35 0.50 -7.05 -8.82
C VAL A 35 0.97 -8.16 -9.76
N ASP A 36 2.20 -8.11 -10.25
CA ASP A 36 2.77 -9.14 -11.13
C ASP A 36 2.75 -10.52 -10.46
N GLN A 37 3.14 -10.59 -9.18
CA GLN A 37 3.10 -11.85 -8.42
C GLN A 37 1.67 -12.39 -8.28
N LEU A 38 0.69 -11.52 -7.98
CA LEU A 38 -0.72 -11.92 -7.87
C LEU A 38 -1.29 -12.41 -9.20
N VAL A 39 -0.98 -11.71 -10.30
CA VAL A 39 -1.39 -12.09 -11.66
C VAL A 39 -0.77 -13.43 -12.06
N ALA A 40 0.52 -13.63 -11.78
CA ALA A 40 1.24 -14.86 -12.08
C ALA A 40 0.66 -16.10 -11.37
N GLN A 41 -0.02 -15.94 -10.23
CA GLN A 41 -0.73 -17.05 -9.57
C GLN A 41 -1.91 -17.59 -10.38
N GLY A 42 -2.46 -16.82 -11.33
CA GLY A 42 -3.53 -17.25 -12.24
C GLY A 42 -4.88 -17.59 -11.57
N ARG A 43 -5.05 -17.25 -10.29
CA ARG A 43 -6.24 -17.63 -9.49
C ARG A 43 -6.96 -16.46 -8.83
N TYR A 44 -6.43 -15.25 -8.97
CA TYR A 44 -7.02 -14.03 -8.43
C TYR A 44 -7.54 -13.17 -9.57
N ARG A 45 -8.66 -12.49 -9.32
CA ARG A 45 -9.03 -11.31 -10.10
C ARG A 45 -8.39 -10.11 -9.42
N VAL A 46 -7.41 -9.51 -10.09
CA VAL A 46 -6.59 -8.43 -9.52
C VAL A 46 -7.14 -7.08 -9.92
N LEU A 47 -7.44 -6.27 -8.90
CA LEU A 47 -7.84 -4.87 -9.04
C LEU A 47 -6.74 -3.98 -8.46
N VAL A 48 -6.56 -2.79 -9.02
CA VAL A 48 -5.59 -1.82 -8.51
C VAL A 48 -6.25 -0.44 -8.43
N CYS A 49 -6.24 0.14 -7.24
CA CYS A 49 -6.67 1.51 -7.02
C CYS A 49 -5.62 2.13 -6.11
N ALA A 50 -4.79 3.02 -6.66
CA ALA A 50 -3.63 3.58 -5.96
C ALA A 50 -3.45 5.06 -6.30
N PRO A 51 -2.73 5.83 -5.48
CA PRO A 51 -2.40 7.21 -5.79
C PRO A 51 -1.73 7.35 -7.16
N ASP A 52 -2.02 8.42 -7.89
CA ASP A 52 -1.37 8.72 -9.18
C ASP A 52 0.09 9.18 -9.03
N THR A 53 0.48 9.58 -7.82
CA THR A 53 1.77 10.16 -7.42
C THR A 53 2.11 9.69 -6.01
N ASP A 54 3.36 9.88 -5.57
CA ASP A 54 3.79 9.56 -4.21
C ASP A 54 2.98 10.36 -3.16
N ARG A 55 2.46 9.64 -2.16
CA ARG A 55 1.68 10.10 -1.01
C ARG A 55 2.23 9.53 0.30
N SER A 56 3.54 9.32 0.39
CA SER A 56 4.21 8.88 1.61
C SER A 56 4.00 9.86 2.76
N GLY A 57 3.82 9.33 3.97
CA GLY A 57 3.71 10.14 5.19
C GLY A 57 2.40 10.91 5.38
N VAL A 58 1.37 10.66 4.56
CA VAL A 58 0.05 11.33 4.67
C VAL A 58 -0.83 10.81 5.81
N SER A 59 -0.36 9.82 6.60
CA SER A 59 -1.14 9.18 7.66
C SER A 59 -2.51 8.70 7.14
N HIS A 60 -3.56 8.80 7.96
CA HIS A 60 -4.94 8.51 7.56
C HIS A 60 -5.70 9.73 7.02
N CYS A 61 -5.07 10.51 6.14
CA CYS A 61 -5.78 11.62 5.49
C CYS A 61 -6.84 11.08 4.53
N ILE A 62 -7.99 11.78 4.43
CA ILE A 62 -9.06 11.51 3.47
C ILE A 62 -9.48 12.82 2.79
N THR A 63 -9.87 12.74 1.52
CA THR A 63 -10.30 13.90 0.74
C THR A 63 -11.83 14.01 0.78
N TRP A 64 -12.34 14.94 1.60
CA TRP A 64 -13.79 15.07 1.80
C TRP A 64 -14.49 16.07 0.88
N ARG A 65 -13.86 17.22 0.63
CA ARG A 65 -14.53 18.38 -0.02
C ARG A 65 -14.24 18.47 -1.52
N SER A 66 -13.08 18.03 -1.95
CA SER A 66 -12.62 18.16 -3.33
C SER A 66 -12.91 16.88 -4.10
N ALA A 67 -13.24 17.01 -5.39
CA ALA A 67 -13.40 15.87 -6.27
C ALA A 67 -12.06 15.16 -6.51
N LEU A 68 -12.08 13.84 -6.47
CA LEU A 68 -10.94 13.00 -6.85
C LEU A 68 -10.92 12.80 -8.37
N ARG A 69 -9.75 12.95 -8.99
CA ARG A 69 -9.55 12.54 -10.39
C ARG A 69 -9.11 11.09 -10.41
N CYS A 70 -9.67 10.32 -11.34
CA CYS A 70 -9.31 8.92 -11.55
C CYS A 70 -8.95 8.71 -13.01
N LYS A 71 -7.86 7.98 -13.27
CA LYS A 71 -7.41 7.67 -14.62
C LYS A 71 -7.12 6.18 -14.72
N ARG A 72 -7.62 5.52 -15.76
CA ARG A 72 -7.30 4.12 -16.04
C ARG A 72 -5.81 4.01 -16.40
N VAL A 73 -5.14 3.03 -15.81
CA VAL A 73 -3.71 2.74 -16.05
C VAL A 73 -3.59 1.33 -16.60
N ASN A 74 -2.69 1.12 -17.56
CA ASN A 74 -2.45 -0.20 -18.10
C ASN A 74 -1.52 -1.00 -17.17
N ILE A 75 -2.03 -2.10 -16.61
CA ILE A 75 -1.25 -3.08 -15.85
C ILE A 75 -1.67 -4.46 -16.37
N ASN A 76 -0.71 -5.24 -16.87
CA ASN A 76 -1.01 -6.52 -17.50
C ASN A 76 -1.68 -7.46 -16.50
N GLY A 77 -2.84 -8.01 -16.87
CA GLY A 77 -3.59 -8.95 -16.03
C GLY A 77 -4.39 -8.33 -14.87
N ALA A 78 -4.43 -7.00 -14.75
CA ALA A 78 -5.19 -6.31 -13.70
C ALA A 78 -6.06 -5.17 -14.26
N THR A 79 -7.16 -4.86 -13.58
CA THR A 79 -7.92 -3.63 -13.84
C THR A 79 -7.45 -2.55 -12.88
N ALA A 80 -6.90 -1.46 -13.41
CA ALA A 80 -6.15 -0.49 -12.61
C ALA A 80 -6.54 0.96 -12.84
N PHE A 81 -6.58 1.74 -11.75
CA PHE A 81 -6.83 3.17 -11.75
C PHE A 81 -5.86 3.91 -10.85
N GLY A 82 -5.22 4.95 -11.39
CA GLY A 82 -4.50 5.95 -10.62
C GLY A 82 -5.46 7.04 -10.16
N VAL A 83 -5.36 7.45 -8.90
CA VAL A 83 -6.29 8.41 -8.27
C VAL A 83 -5.52 9.57 -7.66
N SER A 84 -6.00 10.80 -7.82
CA SER A 84 -5.33 11.99 -7.26
C SER A 84 -5.45 12.16 -5.74
N GLY A 85 -5.87 11.10 -5.04
CA GLY A 85 -6.17 11.09 -3.62
C GLY A 85 -5.10 10.39 -2.78
N THR A 86 -5.43 10.17 -1.52
CA THR A 86 -4.59 9.45 -0.55
C THR A 86 -4.77 7.92 -0.69
N PRO A 87 -3.92 7.11 -0.05
CA PRO A 87 -4.10 5.66 -0.01
C PRO A 87 -5.45 5.22 0.58
N ALA A 88 -5.96 5.96 1.57
CA ALA A 88 -7.28 5.73 2.16
C ALA A 88 -8.40 6.05 1.16
N ASP A 89 -8.31 7.19 0.46
CA ASP A 89 -9.25 7.53 -0.62
C ASP A 89 -9.29 6.42 -1.69
N CYS A 90 -8.11 5.92 -2.08
CA CYS A 90 -7.98 4.85 -3.07
C CYS A 90 -8.61 3.54 -2.58
N ALA A 91 -8.36 3.15 -1.33
CA ALA A 91 -8.95 1.96 -0.73
C ALA A 91 -10.48 2.05 -0.68
N SER A 92 -11.02 3.14 -0.10
CA SER A 92 -12.46 3.40 -0.02
C SER A 92 -13.13 3.42 -1.40
N LEU A 93 -12.56 4.17 -2.34
CA LEU A 93 -13.11 4.28 -3.70
C LEU A 93 -13.08 2.94 -4.44
N GLY A 94 -12.01 2.16 -4.27
CA GLY A 94 -11.92 0.84 -4.87
C GLY A 94 -12.92 -0.16 -4.27
N ILE A 95 -13.08 -0.16 -2.94
CA ILE A 95 -14.07 -1.00 -2.23
C ILE A 95 -15.50 -0.66 -2.63
N SER A 96 -15.79 0.61 -2.93
CA SER A 96 -17.12 1.04 -3.37
C SER A 96 -17.62 0.38 -4.66
N GLY A 97 -16.71 -0.26 -5.43
CA GLY A 97 -17.01 -0.91 -6.70
C GLY A 97 -17.32 0.05 -7.85
N LYS A 98 -17.31 1.37 -7.62
CA LYS A 98 -17.64 2.38 -8.65
C LYS A 98 -16.65 2.42 -9.81
N LEU A 99 -15.39 2.05 -9.56
CA LEU A 99 -14.36 1.93 -10.60
C LEU A 99 -14.29 0.53 -11.22
N PHE A 100 -14.96 -0.46 -10.63
CA PHE A 100 -14.76 -1.88 -10.93
C PHE A 100 -16.07 -2.60 -11.22
N ASP A 101 -17.01 -1.92 -11.89
CA ASP A 101 -18.29 -2.50 -12.34
C ASP A 101 -19.09 -3.20 -11.22
N GLY A 102 -19.03 -2.64 -10.01
CA GLY A 102 -19.72 -3.16 -8.82
C GLY A 102 -18.99 -4.30 -8.09
N LEU A 103 -17.77 -4.66 -8.51
CA LEU A 103 -16.95 -5.65 -7.80
C LEU A 103 -16.44 -5.08 -6.48
N VAL A 104 -16.59 -5.87 -5.42
CA VAL A 104 -16.05 -5.61 -4.09
C VAL A 104 -14.92 -6.61 -3.81
N PRO A 105 -13.75 -6.16 -3.32
CA PRO A 105 -12.64 -7.07 -3.03
C PRO A 105 -12.90 -7.96 -1.82
N ASP A 106 -12.44 -9.21 -1.89
CA ASP A 106 -12.40 -10.14 -0.75
C ASP A 106 -11.24 -9.82 0.20
N LEU A 107 -10.16 -9.23 -0.34
CA LEU A 107 -8.94 -8.87 0.36
C LEU A 107 -8.33 -7.60 -0.23
N VAL A 108 -7.90 -6.68 0.62
CA VAL A 108 -7.13 -5.49 0.22
C VAL A 108 -5.68 -5.61 0.67
N LEU A 109 -4.78 -5.33 -0.25
CA LEU A 109 -3.34 -5.33 -0.04
C LEU A 109 -2.82 -3.90 -0.23
N SER A 110 -2.10 -3.38 0.76
CA SER A 110 -1.47 -2.06 0.69
C SER A 110 0.05 -2.21 0.73
N GLY A 111 0.74 -1.88 -0.36
CA GLY A 111 2.19 -2.03 -0.50
C GLY A 111 2.63 -2.53 -1.88
N ILE A 112 3.86 -2.98 -2.06
CA ILE A 112 4.93 -3.03 -1.04
C ILE A 112 5.59 -1.67 -0.88
N ASN A 113 5.51 -1.13 0.33
CA ASN A 113 6.15 0.12 0.69
C ASN A 113 7.67 -0.05 0.78
N ILE A 114 8.41 0.94 0.29
CA ILE A 114 9.85 1.03 0.52
C ILE A 114 10.05 1.61 1.93
N GLY A 115 10.87 0.96 2.76
CA GLY A 115 11.03 1.33 4.17
C GLY A 115 10.03 0.63 5.09
N ASN A 116 10.43 0.41 6.34
CA ASN A 116 9.60 -0.30 7.31
C ASN A 116 8.49 0.59 7.89
N ASN A 117 7.41 -0.05 8.33
CA ASN A 117 6.30 0.57 9.06
C ASN A 117 6.20 -0.08 10.45
N CYS A 118 7.28 -0.05 11.20
CA CYS A 118 7.38 -0.62 12.54
C CYS A 118 7.19 0.42 13.66
N GLY A 119 6.73 -0.03 14.83
CA GLY A 119 6.64 0.83 16.01
C GLY A 119 5.54 1.89 15.92
N LEU A 120 5.84 3.14 16.26
CA LEU A 120 4.90 4.27 16.14
C LEU A 120 4.89 4.89 14.74
N HIS A 121 5.77 4.46 13.83
CA HIS A 121 5.76 4.93 12.43
C HIS A 121 4.46 4.56 11.70
N VAL A 122 3.80 3.47 12.11
CA VAL A 122 2.47 3.05 11.59
C VAL A 122 1.40 4.14 11.65
N VAL A 123 1.53 5.11 12.57
CA VAL A 123 0.58 6.21 12.71
C VAL A 123 0.64 7.14 11.49
N TYR A 124 1.82 7.35 10.93
CA TYR A 124 2.07 8.27 9.81
C TYR A 124 2.08 7.58 8.45
N SER A 125 2.08 6.24 8.44
CA SER A 125 2.14 5.43 7.23
C SER A 125 0.86 5.52 6.40
N GLY A 126 1.02 5.90 5.13
CA GLY A 126 -0.03 5.82 4.13
C GLY A 126 -0.31 4.37 3.72
N THR A 127 0.72 3.53 3.66
CA THR A 127 0.59 2.08 3.45
C THR A 127 -0.36 1.46 4.48
N VAL A 128 -0.13 1.72 5.77
CA VAL A 128 -0.98 1.23 6.85
C VAL A 128 -2.38 1.87 6.77
N ALA A 129 -2.48 3.13 6.35
CA ALA A 129 -3.77 3.79 6.16
C ALA A 129 -4.64 3.10 5.10
N GLY A 130 -4.09 2.70 3.96
CA GLY A 130 -4.84 1.97 2.93
C GLY A 130 -5.43 0.65 3.45
N ALA A 131 -4.66 -0.14 4.20
CA ALA A 131 -5.14 -1.38 4.81
C ALA A 131 -6.14 -1.12 5.95
N ARG A 132 -5.88 -0.10 6.77
CA ARG A 132 -6.76 0.32 7.87
C ARG A 132 -8.11 0.81 7.35
N GLU A 133 -8.14 1.54 6.24
CA GLU A 133 -9.38 2.00 5.63
C GLU A 133 -10.21 0.79 5.15
N ALA A 134 -9.59 -0.16 4.45
CA ALA A 134 -10.27 -1.39 4.07
C ALA A 134 -10.87 -2.16 5.26
N PHE A 135 -10.11 -2.23 6.36
CA PHE A 135 -10.57 -2.80 7.62
C PHE A 135 -11.79 -2.04 8.21
N ILE A 136 -11.82 -0.71 8.16
CA ILE A 136 -12.96 0.10 8.61
C ILE A 136 -14.22 -0.22 7.81
N TYR A 137 -14.08 -0.50 6.51
CA TYR A 137 -15.17 -0.96 5.65
C TYR A 137 -15.51 -2.45 5.81
N GLY A 138 -14.88 -3.15 6.75
CA GLY A 138 -15.14 -4.56 7.04
C GLY A 138 -14.49 -5.53 6.06
N ILE A 139 -13.56 -5.06 5.23
CA ILE A 139 -12.81 -5.91 4.27
C ILE A 139 -11.50 -6.36 4.93
N PRO A 140 -11.18 -7.66 4.92
CA PRO A 140 -9.87 -8.16 5.32
C PRO A 140 -8.73 -7.42 4.61
N ALA A 141 -7.66 -7.10 5.33
CA ALA A 141 -6.59 -6.29 4.76
C ALA A 141 -5.19 -6.64 5.30
N LEU A 142 -4.19 -6.41 4.45
CA LEU A 142 -2.77 -6.53 4.79
C LEU A 142 -2.03 -5.25 4.35
N SER A 143 -1.25 -4.65 5.24
CA SER A 143 -0.19 -3.70 4.87
C SER A 143 1.14 -4.42 4.79
N MET A 144 1.94 -4.13 3.75
CA MET A 144 3.20 -4.82 3.48
C MET A 144 4.29 -3.81 3.17
N SER A 145 5.40 -3.94 3.88
CA SER A 145 6.53 -3.02 3.80
C SER A 145 7.83 -3.82 3.71
N TYR A 146 8.82 -3.31 2.97
CA TYR A 146 10.16 -3.88 2.92
C TYR A 146 11.13 -2.97 3.68
N ASN A 147 11.91 -3.56 4.59
CA ASN A 147 12.92 -2.81 5.35
C ASN A 147 14.11 -2.42 4.47
N TRP A 148 13.91 -1.37 3.68
CA TRP A 148 14.90 -0.79 2.78
C TRP A 148 16.06 -0.17 3.55
N VAL A 149 17.29 -0.46 3.12
CA VAL A 149 18.52 0.11 3.68
C VAL A 149 19.26 0.86 2.58
N ALA A 150 19.36 2.18 2.72
CA ALA A 150 20.05 3.04 1.74
C ALA A 150 21.49 2.57 1.50
N GLY A 151 21.87 2.47 0.22
CA GLY A 151 23.20 2.00 -0.20
C GLY A 151 23.41 0.48 -0.12
N GLN A 152 22.42 -0.29 0.34
CA GLN A 152 22.49 -1.76 0.40
C GLN A 152 21.34 -2.43 -0.37
N SER A 153 20.13 -1.90 -0.22
CA SER A 153 18.94 -2.40 -0.91
C SER A 153 18.89 -1.95 -2.37
N SER A 154 18.23 -2.75 -3.19
CA SER A 154 17.98 -2.56 -4.61
C SER A 154 16.50 -2.73 -4.94
N VAL A 155 16.08 -2.21 -6.09
CA VAL A 155 14.69 -2.38 -6.58
C VAL A 155 14.31 -3.86 -6.70
N ASN A 156 15.26 -4.75 -7.00
CA ASN A 156 14.99 -6.18 -7.08
C ASN A 156 14.61 -6.79 -5.71
N ASP A 157 15.04 -6.20 -4.60
CA ASP A 157 14.66 -6.68 -3.27
C ASP A 157 13.18 -6.46 -2.99
N LEU A 158 12.54 -5.45 -3.61
CA LEU A 158 11.09 -5.27 -3.53
C LEU A 158 10.33 -6.40 -4.24
N LYS A 159 10.89 -6.92 -5.33
CA LYS A 159 10.33 -8.10 -6.01
C LYS A 159 10.41 -9.33 -5.11
N VAL A 160 11.56 -9.56 -4.47
CA VAL A 160 11.74 -10.66 -3.52
C VAL A 160 10.81 -10.50 -2.32
N ALA A 161 10.64 -9.27 -1.81
CA ALA A 161 9.68 -8.99 -0.74
C ALA A 161 8.23 -9.32 -1.15
N ALA A 162 7.85 -9.04 -2.41
CA ALA A 162 6.55 -9.43 -2.96
C ALA A 162 6.36 -10.95 -2.98
N GLU A 163 7.38 -11.69 -3.41
CA GLU A 163 7.39 -13.15 -3.41
C GLU A 163 7.23 -13.72 -1.98
N VAL A 164 7.94 -13.15 -1.00
CA VAL A 164 7.82 -13.52 0.42
C VAL A 164 6.41 -13.29 0.97
N CYS A 165 5.67 -12.30 0.47
CA CYS A 165 4.30 -12.05 0.93
C CYS A 165 3.26 -13.03 0.35
N ILE A 166 3.52 -13.68 -0.79
CA ILE A 166 2.54 -14.54 -1.46
C ILE A 166 2.03 -15.68 -0.58
N PRO A 167 2.87 -16.48 0.12
CA PRO A 167 2.38 -17.52 1.02
C PRO A 167 1.43 -17.00 2.11
N LEU A 168 1.66 -15.80 2.63
CA LEU A 168 0.77 -15.17 3.62
C LEU A 168 -0.57 -14.75 3.00
N ILE A 169 -0.54 -14.08 1.85
CA ILE A 169 -1.74 -13.68 1.10
C ILE A 169 -2.61 -14.91 0.80
N ASN A 170 -1.96 -16.00 0.42
CA ASN A 170 -2.60 -17.27 0.11
C ASN A 170 -3.28 -17.88 1.33
N ALA A 171 -2.59 -17.95 2.47
CA ALA A 171 -3.14 -18.46 3.72
C ALA A 171 -4.33 -17.61 4.21
N VAL A 172 -4.18 -16.28 4.19
CA VAL A 172 -5.24 -15.34 4.55
C VAL A 172 -6.48 -15.53 3.66
N MET A 173 -6.29 -15.67 2.34
CA MET A 173 -7.42 -15.91 1.44
C MET A 173 -8.15 -17.24 1.73
N VAL A 174 -7.42 -18.29 2.13
CA VAL A 174 -8.04 -19.55 2.56
C VAL A 174 -8.89 -19.32 3.80
N GLU A 175 -8.36 -18.62 4.81
CA GLU A 175 -9.07 -18.30 6.05
C GLU A 175 -10.31 -17.43 5.83
N ILE A 176 -10.23 -16.46 4.91
CA ILE A 176 -11.37 -15.61 4.52
C ILE A 176 -12.48 -16.49 3.94
N LYS A 177 -12.13 -17.38 3.01
CA LYS A 177 -13.10 -18.29 2.37
C LYS A 177 -13.72 -19.29 3.33
N SER A 178 -12.96 -19.79 4.31
CA SER A 178 -13.49 -20.70 5.35
C SER A 178 -14.22 -19.96 6.47
N GLY A 179 -14.25 -18.63 6.47
CA GLY A 179 -14.86 -17.83 7.53
C GLY A 179 -14.09 -17.86 8.85
N THR A 180 -12.82 -18.28 8.84
CA THR A 180 -11.96 -18.41 10.02
C THR A 180 -11.01 -17.23 10.20
N TYR A 181 -10.97 -16.29 9.24
CA TYR A 181 -10.14 -15.09 9.35
C TYR A 181 -10.57 -14.25 10.58
N PRO A 182 -9.63 -13.85 11.46
CA PRO A 182 -9.94 -13.08 12.66
C PRO A 182 -10.61 -11.74 12.34
N LYS A 183 -11.74 -11.48 13.00
CA LYS A 183 -12.41 -10.16 12.92
C LYS A 183 -11.77 -9.18 13.90
N GLY A 184 -11.87 -7.89 13.60
CA GLY A 184 -11.42 -6.82 14.50
C GLY A 184 -9.94 -6.46 14.37
N SER A 185 -9.24 -6.98 13.37
CA SER A 185 -7.85 -6.62 13.07
C SER A 185 -7.54 -6.70 11.57
N PHE A 186 -6.46 -6.03 11.17
CA PHE A 186 -5.75 -6.27 9.90
C PHE A 186 -4.28 -6.58 10.21
N LEU A 187 -3.55 -7.20 9.29
CA LEU A 187 -2.14 -7.52 9.52
C LEU A 187 -1.22 -6.46 8.92
N ASN A 188 -0.21 -6.04 9.70
CA ASN A 188 0.92 -5.27 9.21
C ASN A 188 2.15 -6.17 9.10
N ILE A 189 2.71 -6.26 7.91
CA ILE A 189 3.81 -7.15 7.54
C ILE A 189 5.03 -6.30 7.20
N ASP A 190 6.15 -6.57 7.87
CA ASP A 190 7.44 -5.98 7.57
C ASP A 190 8.41 -7.08 7.16
N VAL A 191 8.89 -7.02 5.92
CA VAL A 191 9.89 -7.93 5.36
C VAL A 191 11.29 -7.43 5.73
N PRO A 192 12.19 -8.27 6.26
CA PRO A 192 13.55 -7.86 6.60
C PRO A 192 14.34 -7.42 5.37
N SER A 193 15.44 -6.68 5.59
CA SER A 193 16.29 -6.18 4.51
C SER A 193 16.91 -7.31 3.66
N ASP A 194 17.21 -8.44 4.29
CA ASP A 194 17.60 -9.69 3.60
C ASP A 194 16.36 -10.56 3.39
N ALA A 195 15.53 -10.17 2.43
CA ALA A 195 14.27 -10.87 2.12
C ALA A 195 14.53 -12.28 1.57
N ALA A 196 15.60 -12.48 0.79
CA ALA A 196 15.93 -13.75 0.16
C ALA A 196 16.26 -14.87 1.16
N HIS A 197 16.87 -14.52 2.30
CA HIS A 197 17.27 -15.49 3.33
C HIS A 197 16.41 -15.37 4.62
N HIS A 198 15.14 -14.95 4.47
CA HIS A 198 14.23 -14.84 5.61
C HIS A 198 14.07 -16.19 6.35
N LYS A 199 13.94 -16.14 7.68
CA LYS A 199 13.86 -17.34 8.55
C LYS A 199 12.42 -17.84 8.79
N GLY A 200 11.49 -17.45 7.93
CA GLY A 200 10.05 -17.67 8.11
C GLY A 200 9.30 -16.48 8.72
N TYR A 201 8.08 -16.74 9.21
CA TYR A 201 7.14 -15.71 9.67
C TYR A 201 6.96 -15.76 11.18
N LYS A 202 6.78 -14.60 11.81
CA LYS A 202 6.55 -14.49 13.24
C LYS A 202 5.47 -13.46 13.52
N ILE A 203 4.44 -13.86 14.28
CA ILE A 203 3.43 -12.93 14.80
C ILE A 203 4.09 -12.07 15.89
N THR A 204 3.93 -10.77 15.78
CA THR A 204 4.51 -9.79 16.71
C THR A 204 3.41 -8.88 17.28
N LYS A 205 3.80 -8.04 18.24
CA LYS A 205 2.98 -6.93 18.74
C LYS A 205 3.63 -5.63 18.29
N GLN A 206 2.83 -4.60 18.07
CA GLN A 206 3.34 -3.28 17.69
C GLN A 206 4.36 -2.78 18.74
N GLY A 207 5.54 -2.40 18.26
CA GLY A 207 6.59 -1.79 19.08
C GLY A 207 6.23 -0.36 19.51
N LYS A 208 7.01 0.21 20.44
CA LYS A 208 6.84 1.59 20.91
C LYS A 208 7.89 2.56 20.36
N TYR A 209 8.81 2.06 19.54
CA TYR A 209 9.90 2.88 19.02
C TYR A 209 9.39 3.98 18.09
N MET A 210 9.98 5.15 18.23
CA MET A 210 9.83 6.28 17.32
C MET A 210 11.17 7.01 17.27
N ALA A 211 11.63 7.36 16.07
CA ALA A 211 12.78 8.25 15.95
C ALA A 211 12.48 9.60 16.63
N ARG A 212 13.44 10.13 17.38
CA ARG A 212 13.30 11.48 17.97
C ARG A 212 13.38 12.50 16.83
N ILE A 213 12.34 13.30 16.71
CA ILE A 213 12.20 14.32 15.66
C ILE A 213 12.21 15.69 16.34
N GLY A 214 13.01 16.59 15.78
CA GLY A 214 13.11 17.99 16.18
C GLY A 214 12.69 18.91 15.05
N TRP A 215 12.83 20.20 15.33
CA TRP A 215 12.59 21.28 14.37
C TRP A 215 13.83 22.15 14.27
N GLU A 216 14.22 22.48 13.04
CA GLU A 216 15.29 23.41 12.73
C GLU A 216 14.72 24.53 11.87
N GLN A 217 15.04 25.78 12.20
CA GLN A 217 14.64 26.93 11.38
C GLN A 217 15.44 26.92 10.07
N THR A 218 14.78 27.20 8.95
CA THR A 218 15.38 27.16 7.62
C THR A 218 14.96 28.37 6.79
N VAL A 219 15.52 28.48 5.58
CA VAL A 219 15.17 29.48 4.57
C VAL A 219 14.68 28.71 3.35
N TYR A 220 13.68 29.22 2.63
CA TYR A 220 13.15 28.57 1.45
C TYR A 220 14.28 28.29 0.44
N GLN A 221 14.54 27.02 0.16
CA GLN A 221 15.44 26.57 -0.91
C GLN A 221 14.60 25.78 -1.90
N LYS A 222 14.64 26.19 -3.18
CA LYS A 222 13.96 25.47 -4.25
C LYS A 222 14.62 24.09 -4.41
N PRO A 223 13.89 22.97 -4.27
CA PRO A 223 14.49 21.63 -4.36
C PRO A 223 15.06 21.37 -5.76
N SER A 224 16.25 20.78 -5.83
CA SER A 224 16.79 20.17 -7.06
C SER A 224 16.19 18.77 -7.25
N VAL A 225 15.75 18.47 -8.47
CA VAL A 225 14.93 17.32 -8.85
C VAL A 225 15.58 15.95 -8.61
N GLU A 226 14.72 14.98 -8.24
CA GLU A 226 14.83 13.50 -8.27
C GLU A 226 15.71 12.78 -7.21
N SER A 227 15.10 12.38 -6.09
CA SER A 227 15.46 11.14 -5.42
C SER A 227 14.23 10.51 -4.74
N TYR A 228 13.97 9.23 -5.00
CA TYR A 228 12.98 8.44 -4.28
C TYR A 228 13.45 8.29 -2.83
N GLN A 229 12.72 8.87 -1.88
CA GLN A 229 13.06 8.76 -0.47
C GLN A 229 11.88 8.29 0.34
N THR A 230 12.03 7.10 0.90
CA THR A 230 11.10 6.56 1.86
C THR A 230 11.64 6.65 3.26
N ALA A 231 10.79 7.14 4.17
CA ALA A 231 10.88 7.08 5.63
C ALA A 231 12.21 7.53 6.30
N SER A 232 13.23 7.97 5.57
CA SER A 232 14.02 9.13 5.97
C SER A 232 13.08 10.32 5.88
N MET A 233 12.79 10.97 7.00
CA MET A 233 12.00 12.20 7.02
C MET A 233 12.78 13.37 6.41
N ASP A 234 13.09 13.28 5.13
CA ASP A 234 13.30 14.40 4.26
C ASP A 234 12.12 14.37 3.28
N ILE A 235 11.18 15.28 3.51
CA ILE A 235 9.90 15.36 2.80
C ILE A 235 10.18 16.04 1.47
N ASP A 236 10.32 15.26 0.41
CA ASP A 236 10.21 15.72 -0.98
C ASP A 236 8.87 15.22 -1.55
N GLY A 237 7.96 16.16 -1.84
CA GLY A 237 6.67 15.90 -2.48
C GLY A 237 6.28 17.08 -3.38
N GLU A 238 5.90 16.76 -4.63
CA GLU A 238 5.83 17.66 -5.80
C GLU A 238 4.75 18.77 -5.79
N LYS A 239 5.13 19.85 -6.48
CA LYS A 239 4.33 20.81 -7.28
C LYS A 239 2.95 21.17 -6.75
N ASP A 240 2.92 22.17 -5.87
CA ASP A 240 1.78 23.08 -5.82
C ASP A 240 2.15 24.45 -6.42
N ARG A 241 1.13 25.02 -7.06
CA ARG A 241 1.19 26.20 -7.95
C ARG A 241 1.71 27.43 -7.20
N ASP A 242 2.54 28.21 -7.88
CA ASP A 242 2.81 29.63 -7.62
C ASP A 242 2.61 30.11 -6.17
N ILE A 243 3.46 29.64 -5.25
CA ILE A 243 3.73 30.41 -4.03
C ILE A 243 4.83 31.41 -4.40
N ASP A 244 4.44 32.40 -5.20
CA ASP A 244 5.13 33.68 -5.17
C ASP A 244 4.57 34.46 -3.97
N THR A 245 5.44 35.16 -3.25
CA THR A 245 5.24 35.87 -1.97
C THR A 245 5.48 35.07 -0.68
N SER A 246 6.73 34.66 -0.42
CA SER A 246 7.20 34.60 0.97
C SER A 246 7.11 36.03 1.53
N SER A 247 6.23 36.27 2.49
CA SER A 247 6.22 37.55 3.18
C SER A 247 7.51 37.68 4.00
N ALA A 248 8.04 38.88 4.17
CA ALA A 248 9.29 39.10 4.91
C ALA A 248 9.22 38.69 6.42
N ASN A 249 8.07 38.19 6.89
CA ASN A 249 7.81 37.82 8.28
C ASN A 249 7.60 36.31 8.50
N ASP A 250 7.70 35.46 7.48
CA ASP A 250 7.44 34.03 7.63
C ASP A 250 8.64 33.29 8.22
N LEU A 251 8.45 32.59 9.34
CA LEU A 251 9.43 31.67 9.90
C LEU A 251 9.24 30.27 9.31
N LEU A 252 10.25 29.78 8.60
CA LEU A 252 10.22 28.45 7.99
C LEU A 252 10.99 27.46 8.87
N PHE A 253 10.43 26.26 9.03
CA PHE A 253 11.05 25.18 9.80
C PHE A 253 10.99 23.87 9.03
N LYS A 254 12.02 23.05 9.20
CA LYS A 254 12.05 21.66 8.72
C LYS A 254 12.20 20.69 9.87
N ARG A 255 11.75 19.45 9.67
CA ARG A 255 11.99 18.34 10.60
C ARG A 255 13.42 17.86 10.47
N VAL A 256 14.03 17.50 11.59
CA VAL A 256 15.35 16.87 11.63
C VAL A 256 15.35 15.70 12.61
N ARG A 257 16.12 14.65 12.30
CA ARG A 257 16.34 13.57 13.24
C ARG A 257 17.29 14.04 14.34
N ILE A 258 16.86 13.94 15.59
CA ILE A 258 17.71 14.23 16.74
C ILE A 258 18.38 12.92 17.18
N SER A 259 19.71 12.94 17.30
CA SER A 259 20.51 11.87 17.90
C SER A 259 20.27 11.76 19.40
#